data_AF-A0A2S3QQ47-F1
#
_entry.id   AF-A0A2S3QQ47-F1
#
_cell.length_a   1.000
_cell.length_b   1.000
_cell.length_c   1.000
_cell.angle_alpha   90.00
_cell.angle_beta   90.00
_cell.angle_gamma   90.00
#
_symmetry.space_group_name_H-M   'P 1'
#
loop_
_entity.id
_entity.type
_entity.pdbx_description
1 polymer ?
#
loop_
_entity_poly.entity_id
_entity_poly.type
_entity_poly.pdbx_seq_one_letter_code
_entity_poly.pdbx_strand_id
1 'polypeptide(L)'
;MKSMIIALISLVSLNVMAKTVTKNLTNEETQVAVKLANQYKVELQVSGPCTKVEFNIIDSIKGYNPAVWSLNAGHMTYLLEDSEATSLVYLFDRVEVPTVMINSFTQISKATITGSSCGFNPYKWTISFDDLE
;
A
#
# COMPACT_ATOMS: atom_id res chain seq x y z
N MET A 1 12.19 45.30 31.27
CA MET A 1 11.32 44.48 30.40
C MET A 1 12.17 43.99 29.24
N LYS A 2 12.54 42.70 29.20
CA LYS A 2 13.35 42.12 28.13
C LYS A 2 12.40 41.55 27.07
N SER A 3 12.39 42.13 25.87
CA SER A 3 11.71 41.57 24.70
C SER A 3 12.40 40.27 24.30
N MET A 4 11.69 39.14 24.41
CA MET A 4 12.07 37.92 23.71
C MET A 4 11.41 37.95 22.33
N ILE A 5 12.24 38.07 21.30
CA ILE A 5 11.84 37.83 19.90
C ILE A 5 11.69 36.31 19.76
N ILE A 6 10.46 35.84 19.63
CA ILE A 6 10.15 34.46 19.27
C ILE A 6 10.31 34.38 17.75
N ALA A 7 11.39 33.75 17.29
CA ALA A 7 11.55 33.41 15.88
C ALA A 7 10.59 32.25 15.55
N LEU A 8 9.56 32.56 14.77
CA LEU A 8 8.62 31.58 14.24
C LEU A 8 9.34 30.79 13.14
N ILE A 9 9.74 29.56 13.41
CA ILE A 9 10.25 28.64 12.38
C ILE A 9 9.02 28.19 11.58
N SER A 10 8.79 28.80 10.41
CA SER A 10 7.83 28.28 9.45
C SER A 10 8.38 26.95 8.93
N LEU A 11 7.83 25.83 9.39
CA LEU A 11 7.99 24.56 8.69
C LEU A 11 7.39 24.76 7.30
N VAL A 12 8.25 24.88 6.29
CA VAL A 12 7.85 24.66 4.91
C VAL A 12 7.53 23.18 4.81
N SER A 13 6.26 22.83 4.97
CA SER A 13 5.74 21.53 4.57
C SER A 13 5.97 21.41 3.06
N LEU A 14 7.00 20.69 2.67
CA LEU A 14 7.18 20.19 1.31
C LEU A 14 5.94 19.32 1.01
N ASN A 15 4.95 19.93 0.36
CA ASN A 15 3.90 19.18 -0.33
C ASN A 15 4.57 18.53 -1.54
N VAL A 16 5.22 17.39 -1.32
CA VAL A 16 5.52 16.45 -2.40
C VAL A 16 4.16 16.05 -2.96
N MET A 17 3.80 16.56 -4.15
CA MET A 17 2.60 16.12 -4.85
C MET A 17 2.87 14.72 -5.38
N ALA A 18 2.75 13.74 -4.50
CA ALA A 18 2.95 12.35 -4.87
C ALA A 18 1.88 11.94 -5.89
N LYS A 19 2.31 11.37 -7.00
CA LYS A 19 1.43 11.00 -8.11
C LYS A 19 1.05 9.53 -7.96
N THR A 20 -0.23 9.23 -7.84
CA THR A 20 -0.66 7.83 -7.81
C THR A 20 -0.37 7.14 -9.14
N VAL A 21 0.48 6.12 -9.11
CA VAL A 21 0.75 5.19 -10.22
C VAL A 21 -0.13 3.97 -10.04
N THR A 22 -0.65 3.44 -11.14
CA THR A 22 -1.47 2.21 -11.14
C THR A 22 -0.98 1.27 -12.24
N LYS A 23 -0.66 0.04 -11.86
CA LYS A 23 -0.18 -1.01 -12.77
C LYS A 23 -1.12 -2.21 -12.71
N ASN A 24 -1.27 -2.91 -13.83
CA ASN A 24 -2.03 -4.16 -13.87
C ASN A 24 -1.22 -5.29 -13.21
N LEU A 25 -1.91 -6.19 -12.52
CA LEU A 25 -1.31 -7.42 -12.03
C LEU A 25 -1.21 -8.45 -13.16
N THR A 26 -0.16 -9.29 -13.13
CA THR A 26 -0.08 -10.50 -13.97
C THR A 26 -1.06 -11.56 -13.47
N ASN A 27 -1.16 -12.69 -14.19
CA ASN A 27 -2.03 -13.79 -13.77
C ASN A 27 -1.57 -14.38 -12.43
N GLU A 28 -0.27 -14.57 -12.25
CA GLU A 28 0.33 -15.12 -11.03
C GLU A 28 0.12 -14.18 -9.84
N GLU A 29 0.32 -12.89 -10.04
CA GLU A 29 0.10 -11.86 -9.01
C GLU A 29 -1.38 -11.71 -8.67
N THR A 30 -2.25 -11.86 -9.66
CA THR A 30 -3.69 -11.90 -9.44
C THR A 30 -4.07 -13.09 -8.56
N GLN A 31 -3.49 -14.27 -8.78
CA GLN A 31 -3.73 -15.43 -7.92
C GLN A 31 -3.28 -15.16 -6.48
N VAL A 32 -2.13 -14.52 -6.29
CA VAL A 32 -1.64 -14.11 -4.96
C VAL A 32 -2.62 -13.13 -4.31
N ALA A 33 -3.03 -12.08 -5.02
CA ALA A 33 -3.97 -11.09 -4.53
C ALA A 33 -5.33 -11.70 -4.14
N VAL A 34 -5.87 -12.58 -4.98
CA VAL A 34 -7.12 -13.30 -4.72
C VAL A 34 -6.98 -14.23 -3.51
N LYS A 35 -5.85 -14.96 -3.39
CA LYS A 35 -5.58 -15.82 -2.24
C LYS A 35 -5.58 -15.02 -0.94
N LEU A 36 -4.84 -13.90 -0.91
CA LEU A 36 -4.79 -13.01 0.25
C LEU A 36 -6.18 -12.46 0.59
N ALA A 37 -6.91 -11.96 -0.41
CA ALA A 37 -8.25 -11.44 -0.22
C ALA A 37 -9.19 -12.46 0.42
N ASN A 38 -9.16 -13.71 -0.07
CA ASN A 38 -10.00 -14.79 0.46
C ASN A 38 -9.55 -15.24 1.85
N GLN A 39 -8.24 -15.40 2.07
CA GLN A 39 -7.68 -15.87 3.35
C GLN A 39 -7.98 -14.90 4.49
N TYR A 40 -7.80 -13.60 4.24
CA TYR A 40 -8.03 -12.54 5.22
C TYR A 40 -9.46 -11.98 5.19
N LYS A 41 -10.35 -12.61 4.41
CA LYS A 41 -11.77 -12.26 4.27
C LYS A 41 -11.97 -10.77 4.02
N VAL A 42 -11.22 -10.22 3.07
CA VAL A 42 -11.35 -8.82 2.67
C VAL A 42 -12.77 -8.59 2.15
N GLU A 43 -13.41 -7.56 2.68
CA GLU A 43 -14.81 -7.28 2.37
C GLU A 43 -15.02 -6.94 0.89
N LEU A 44 -16.06 -7.52 0.31
CA LEU A 44 -16.52 -7.19 -1.01
C LEU A 44 -17.43 -5.96 -0.94
N GLN A 45 -16.98 -4.85 -1.52
CA GLN A 45 -17.77 -3.64 -1.67
C GLN A 45 -18.66 -3.76 -2.92
N VAL A 46 -19.96 -3.52 -2.78
CA VAL A 46 -20.93 -3.62 -3.88
C VAL A 46 -21.63 -2.28 -4.06
N SER A 47 -21.66 -1.77 -5.29
CA SER A 47 -22.33 -0.52 -5.66
C SER A 47 -23.04 -0.69 -7.00
N GLY A 48 -24.34 -0.99 -6.97
CA GLY A 48 -25.13 -1.26 -8.17
C GLY A 48 -24.57 -2.48 -8.92
N PRO A 49 -24.23 -2.37 -10.23
CA PRO A 49 -23.64 -3.45 -11.01
C PRO A 49 -22.13 -3.61 -10.78
N CYS A 50 -21.52 -2.80 -9.90
CA CYS A 50 -20.09 -2.80 -9.63
C CYS A 50 -19.76 -3.51 -8.33
N THR A 51 -18.65 -4.25 -8.35
CA THR A 51 -18.07 -4.93 -7.20
C THR A 51 -16.59 -4.58 -7.11
N LYS A 52 -16.09 -4.41 -5.88
CA LYS A 52 -14.71 -4.04 -5.60
C LYS A 52 -14.21 -4.74 -4.34
N VAL A 53 -13.02 -5.30 -4.40
CA VAL A 53 -12.21 -5.74 -3.26
C VAL A 53 -10.99 -4.84 -3.20
N GLU A 54 -10.66 -4.33 -2.02
CA GLU A 54 -9.56 -3.39 -1.85
C GLU A 54 -8.87 -3.59 -0.50
N PHE A 55 -7.55 -3.67 -0.53
CA PHE A 55 -6.71 -3.77 0.67
C PHE A 55 -5.33 -3.17 0.40
N ASN A 56 -4.64 -2.77 1.46
CA ASN A 56 -3.27 -2.27 1.36
C ASN A 56 -2.30 -3.39 1.77
N ILE A 57 -1.19 -3.47 1.06
CA ILE A 57 0.00 -4.20 1.47
C ILE A 57 1.02 -3.17 1.98
N ILE A 58 1.58 -3.44 3.14
CA ILE A 58 2.53 -2.56 3.80
C ILE A 58 3.75 -3.40 4.16
N ASP A 59 4.90 -2.98 3.64
CA ASP A 59 6.22 -3.40 4.10
C ASP A 59 6.75 -2.33 5.06
N SER A 60 7.18 -2.75 6.25
CA SER A 60 7.81 -1.87 7.24
C SER A 60 9.12 -2.44 7.73
N ILE A 61 10.18 -1.64 7.64
CA ILE A 61 11.52 -1.93 8.14
C ILE A 61 11.85 -0.95 9.25
N LYS A 62 12.29 -1.48 10.40
CA LYS A 62 12.69 -0.67 11.57
C LYS A 62 14.15 -0.95 11.93
N GLY A 63 15.02 0.02 11.63
CA GLY A 63 16.45 -0.07 11.84
C GLY A 63 17.06 -1.13 10.94
N TYR A 64 17.73 -2.12 11.54
CA TYR A 64 18.37 -3.24 10.84
C TYR A 64 17.54 -4.54 10.94
N ASN A 65 16.31 -4.47 11.44
CA ASN A 65 15.44 -5.64 11.52
C ASN A 65 14.93 -6.03 10.13
N PRO A 66 14.60 -7.31 9.90
CA PRO A 66 13.90 -7.73 8.69
C PRO A 66 12.58 -6.99 8.47
N ALA A 67 12.19 -6.90 7.20
CA ALA A 67 10.90 -6.36 6.78
C ALA A 67 9.74 -7.11 7.43
N VAL A 68 8.78 -6.36 7.97
CA VAL A 68 7.50 -6.87 8.45
C VAL A 68 6.43 -6.55 7.42
N TRP A 69 5.82 -7.59 6.87
CA TRP A 69 4.76 -7.47 5.87
C TRP A 69 3.40 -7.57 6.54
N SER A 70 2.51 -6.67 6.15
CA SER A 70 1.14 -6.65 6.67
C SER A 70 0.13 -6.32 5.59
N LEU A 71 -1.08 -6.84 5.77
CA LEU A 71 -2.24 -6.55 4.96
C LEU A 71 -3.24 -5.75 5.78
N ASN A 72 -3.64 -4.59 5.28
CA ASN A 72 -4.67 -3.77 5.89
C ASN A 72 -5.94 -3.81 5.02
N ALA A 73 -7.00 -4.40 5.58
CA ALA A 73 -8.32 -4.53 4.98
C ALA A 73 -9.35 -3.79 5.82
N GLY A 74 -9.72 -2.58 5.39
CA GLY A 74 -10.64 -1.71 6.11
C GLY A 74 -10.07 -1.26 7.46
N HIS A 75 -10.63 -1.80 8.55
CA HIS A 75 -10.20 -1.48 9.93
C HIS A 75 -9.30 -2.53 10.55
N MET A 76 -9.00 -3.62 9.84
CA MET A 76 -8.19 -4.73 10.34
C MET A 76 -6.83 -4.75 9.68
N THR A 77 -5.79 -4.98 10.48
CA THR A 77 -4.42 -5.21 9.99
C THR A 77 -3.98 -6.61 10.39
N TYR A 78 -3.49 -7.36 9.40
CA TYR A 78 -3.03 -8.73 9.56
C TYR A 78 -1.53 -8.77 9.27
N LEU A 79 -0.77 -9.44 10.12
CA LEU A 79 0.62 -9.78 9.84
C LEU A 79 0.62 -10.95 8.85
N LEU A 80 1.45 -10.84 7.82
CA LEU A 80 1.57 -11.86 6.79
C LEU A 80 2.63 -12.89 7.17
N GLU A 81 2.40 -14.13 6.77
CA GLU A 81 3.39 -15.20 6.92
C GLU A 81 4.53 -15.03 5.90
N ASP A 82 5.72 -15.56 6.20
CA ASP A 82 6.90 -15.44 5.33
C ASP A 82 6.66 -15.95 3.89
N SER A 83 5.84 -16.99 3.76
CA SER A 83 5.47 -17.57 2.46
C SER A 83 4.65 -16.59 1.61
N GLU A 84 3.85 -15.74 2.24
CA GLU A 84 3.02 -14.72 1.61
C GLU A 84 3.85 -13.49 1.29
N ALA A 85 4.71 -13.08 2.23
CA ALA A 85 5.62 -11.96 2.08
C ALA A 85 6.54 -12.14 0.87
N THR A 86 7.05 -13.35 0.64
CA THR A 86 7.97 -13.64 -0.48
C THR A 86 7.37 -13.26 -1.84
N SER A 87 6.12 -13.62 -2.10
CA SER A 87 5.46 -13.26 -3.37
C SER A 87 5.22 -11.75 -3.49
N LEU A 88 5.01 -11.06 -2.37
CA LEU A 88 4.78 -9.62 -2.33
C LEU A 88 6.07 -8.82 -2.53
N VAL A 89 7.22 -9.32 -2.07
CA VAL A 89 8.54 -8.74 -2.37
C VAL A 89 8.74 -8.66 -3.88
N TYR A 90 8.55 -9.77 -4.60
CA TYR A 90 8.70 -9.78 -6.06
C TYR A 90 7.72 -8.83 -6.77
N LEU A 91 6.49 -8.74 -6.28
CA LEU A 91 5.50 -7.79 -6.80
C LEU A 91 5.96 -6.34 -6.59
N PHE A 92 6.39 -6.00 -5.38
CA PHE A 92 6.84 -4.64 -5.03
C PHE A 92 8.08 -4.23 -5.81
N ASP A 93 9.05 -5.14 -5.99
CA ASP A 93 10.24 -4.90 -6.79
C ASP A 93 9.88 -4.69 -8.27
N ARG A 94 9.01 -5.51 -8.85
CA ARG A 94 8.60 -5.39 -10.26
C ARG A 94 7.89 -4.08 -10.55
N VAL A 95 7.01 -3.66 -9.63
CA VAL A 95 6.27 -2.42 -9.80
C VAL A 95 7.00 -1.21 -9.25
N GLU A 96 8.16 -1.40 -8.62
CA GLU A 96 9.01 -0.36 -8.04
C GLU A 96 8.25 0.49 -7.02
N VAL A 97 7.59 -0.17 -6.04
CA VAL A 97 6.90 0.56 -4.97
C VAL A 97 7.93 1.36 -4.17
N PRO A 98 7.76 2.70 -4.06
CA PRO A 98 8.74 3.52 -3.37
C PRO A 98 8.71 3.29 -1.87
N THR A 99 9.89 3.41 -1.27
CA THR A 99 10.08 3.35 0.18
C THR A 99 10.19 4.76 0.75
N VAL A 100 9.38 5.06 1.75
CA VAL A 100 9.36 6.34 2.48
C VAL A 100 9.98 6.18 3.85
N MET A 101 10.94 7.04 4.19
CA MET A 101 11.36 7.19 5.59
C MET A 101 10.34 8.05 6.35
N ILE A 102 9.60 7.42 7.27
CA ILE A 102 8.63 8.12 8.11
C ILE A 102 9.27 8.68 9.39
N ASN A 103 10.46 8.20 9.76
CA ASN A 103 11.32 8.75 10.81
C ASN A 103 12.77 8.28 10.59
N SER A 104 13.70 8.69 11.45
CA SER A 104 15.14 8.47 11.30
C SER A 104 15.58 7.00 11.17
N PHE A 105 14.72 6.03 11.48
CA PHE A 105 15.06 4.61 11.44
C PHE A 105 13.93 3.72 10.90
N THR A 106 12.80 4.27 10.47
CA THR A 106 11.65 3.48 10.01
C THR A 106 11.33 3.81 8.56
N GLN A 107 11.36 2.78 7.74
CA GLN A 107 11.03 2.81 6.33
C GLN A 107 9.71 2.09 6.11
N ILE A 108 8.87 2.63 5.23
CA ILE A 108 7.58 2.04 4.86
C ILE A 108 7.43 2.10 3.34
N SER A 109 7.07 0.97 2.75
CA SER A 109 6.56 0.88 1.38
C SER A 109 5.09 0.47 1.44
N LYS A 110 4.23 1.15 0.71
CA LYS A 110 2.78 0.90 0.74
C LYS A 110 2.22 0.86 -0.67
N ALA A 111 1.40 -0.15 -0.93
CA ALA A 111 0.61 -0.23 -2.15
C ALA A 111 -0.80 -0.72 -1.85
N THR A 112 -1.76 -0.26 -2.64
CA THR A 112 -3.16 -0.68 -2.61
C THR A 112 -3.40 -1.69 -3.73
N ILE A 113 -3.93 -2.86 -3.38
CA ILE A 113 -4.39 -3.84 -4.36
C ILE A 113 -5.91 -3.71 -4.48
N THR A 114 -6.38 -3.59 -5.72
CA THR A 114 -7.80 -3.45 -6.04
C THR A 114 -8.20 -4.48 -7.08
N GLY A 115 -9.19 -5.30 -6.75
CA GLY A 115 -9.89 -6.17 -7.70
C GLY A 115 -11.28 -5.62 -7.96
N SER A 116 -11.63 -5.30 -9.20
CA SER A 116 -12.96 -4.73 -9.49
C SER A 116 -13.57 -5.24 -10.79
N SER A 117 -14.90 -5.28 -10.81
CA SER A 117 -15.72 -5.61 -11.98
C SER A 117 -16.98 -4.76 -11.96
N CYS A 118 -17.41 -4.31 -13.13
CA CYS A 118 -18.63 -3.51 -13.31
C CYS A 118 -19.40 -4.01 -14.53
N GLY A 119 -20.66 -4.42 -14.31
CA GLY A 119 -21.53 -4.93 -15.37
C GLY A 119 -20.97 -6.21 -16.00
N PHE A 120 -20.78 -6.21 -17.31
CA PHE A 120 -20.25 -7.36 -18.07
C PHE A 120 -18.71 -7.36 -18.18
N ASN A 121 -18.01 -6.42 -17.54
CA ASN A 121 -16.57 -6.37 -17.60
C ASN A 121 -15.95 -7.39 -16.65
N PRO A 122 -14.94 -8.17 -17.09
CA PRO A 122 -14.28 -9.14 -16.23
C PRO A 122 -13.57 -8.45 -15.07
N TYR A 123 -13.33 -9.23 -14.00
CA TYR A 123 -12.55 -8.76 -12.86
C TYR A 123 -11.14 -8.35 -13.30
N LYS A 124 -10.82 -7.08 -13.05
CA LYS A 124 -9.48 -6.54 -13.28
C LYS A 124 -8.82 -6.27 -11.93
N TRP A 125 -7.62 -6.80 -11.78
CA TRP A 125 -6.79 -6.60 -10.60
C TRP A 125 -5.63 -5.66 -10.90
N THR A 126 -5.46 -4.67 -10.04
CA THR A 126 -4.44 -3.63 -10.16
C THR A 126 -3.75 -3.40 -8.83
N ILE A 127 -2.53 -2.88 -8.90
CA ILE A 127 -1.78 -2.35 -7.77
C ILE A 127 -1.54 -0.86 -8.00
N SER A 128 -1.74 -0.07 -6.95
CA SER A 128 -1.58 1.37 -6.96
C SER A 128 -0.73 1.84 -5.80
N PHE A 129 0.14 2.82 -6.02
CA PHE A 129 1.01 3.40 -5.00
C PHE A 129 1.35 4.84 -5.40
N ASP A 130 1.76 5.64 -4.41
CA ASP A 130 2.11 7.03 -4.64
C ASP A 130 3.58 7.14 -5.03
N ASP A 131 3.82 7.60 -6.26
CA ASP A 131 5.14 7.88 -6.78
C ASP A 131 5.66 9.21 -6.24
N LEU A 132 6.93 9.24 -5.86
CA LEU A 132 7.55 10.34 -5.11
C LEU A 132 8.50 11.19 -5.96
N GLU A 133 8.43 11.04 -7.29
CA GLU A 133 9.16 11.87 -8.27
C GLU A 133 8.89 13.38 -8.11
#